data_AF-A0A2P7BIC4-F1
#
_entry.id   AF-A0A2P7BIC4-F1
#
_cell.length_a   1.000
_cell.length_b   1.000
_cell.length_c   1.000
_cell.angle_alpha   90.00
_cell.angle_beta   90.00
_cell.angle_gamma   90.00
#
_symmetry.space_group_name_H-M   'P 1'
#
loop_
_entity.id
_entity.type
_entity.pdbx_description
1 polymer ?
#
loop_
_entity_poly.entity_id
_entity_poly.type
_entity_poly.pdbx_seq_one_letter_code
_entity_poly.pdbx_strand_id
1 'polypeptide(L)'
;MRDSSVPMEHSASRLPQGTIGPFRLMTGGGSLAYQLYSDPARQVVWGSWIWALTPRPPEIFVDVPLLGLGTTTTTIYGQVRANQPTAPVGSYSSAFSAAQTPFRYRYNDNNGCANPAGIQGTTSFTVSLQTAKDCLVSAHDIDFGNRGVLSSNIDQDGQVTVTCSPLTPYVVALGPGGANAGPTARRMTKGAESITYGLYRNAVRNLAWGDTAGSDTASQTGTGHAQNLPVHARIPPQTTPTPGAYSDTIVVTVTY
;
A
#
# COMPACT_ATOMS: atom_id res chain seq x y z
N MET A 1 -3.52 18.83 -44.56
CA MET A 1 -4.39 17.64 -44.68
C MET A 1 -4.36 16.96 -43.32
N ARG A 2 -5.50 16.56 -42.75
CA ARG A 2 -5.48 15.86 -41.46
C ARG A 2 -5.03 14.43 -41.69
N ASP A 3 -3.96 14.00 -41.05
CA ASP A 3 -3.49 12.62 -41.07
C ASP A 3 -4.04 11.92 -39.82
N SER A 4 -4.40 10.64 -39.90
CA SER A 4 -4.97 9.91 -38.76
C SER A 4 -4.05 8.75 -38.44
N SER A 5 -3.39 8.82 -37.28
CA SER A 5 -2.54 7.75 -36.77
C SER A 5 -3.31 6.96 -35.72
N VAL A 6 -3.39 5.65 -35.88
CA VAL A 6 -4.09 4.72 -35.00
C VAL A 6 -3.07 3.97 -34.16
N PRO A 7 -2.73 4.40 -32.94
CA PRO A 7 -1.85 3.64 -32.07
C PRO A 7 -2.53 2.31 -31.72
N MET A 8 -2.05 1.16 -32.19
CA MET A 8 -2.47 -0.09 -31.56
C MET A 8 -1.76 -1.37 -31.90
N GLU A 9 -1.20 -1.95 -30.85
CA GLU A 9 -1.42 -3.32 -30.42
C GLU A 9 -1.09 -3.36 -28.93
N HIS A 10 -1.57 -4.37 -28.22
CA HIS A 10 -1.07 -4.80 -26.92
C HIS A 10 -1.60 -6.22 -26.73
N SER A 11 -0.74 -7.22 -26.95
CA SER A 11 -1.05 -8.61 -26.62
C SER A 11 -0.92 -8.77 -25.11
N ALA A 12 -2.05 -8.70 -24.41
CA ALA A 12 -2.14 -9.19 -23.04
C ALA A 12 -2.04 -10.72 -23.10
N SER A 13 -1.05 -11.27 -22.40
CA SER A 13 -0.90 -12.70 -22.21
C SER A 13 -2.23 -13.34 -21.81
N ARG A 14 -2.56 -14.45 -22.47
CA ARG A 14 -3.67 -15.35 -22.14
C ARG A 14 -3.72 -15.57 -20.61
N LEU A 15 -4.77 -15.11 -19.94
CA LEU A 15 -5.19 -15.69 -18.67
C LEU A 15 -6.22 -16.80 -18.94
N PRO A 16 -6.31 -17.85 -18.10
CA PRO A 16 -7.22 -18.97 -18.27
C PRO A 16 -8.67 -18.47 -18.34
N GLN A 17 -9.48 -19.12 -19.17
CA GLN A 17 -10.88 -18.77 -19.42
C GLN A 17 -11.68 -18.63 -18.12
N GLY A 18 -12.39 -17.50 -17.95
CA GLY A 18 -13.55 -17.43 -17.07
C GLY A 18 -13.66 -16.27 -16.08
N THR A 19 -13.30 -15.02 -16.39
CA THR A 19 -13.87 -13.83 -15.70
C THR A 19 -13.73 -12.57 -16.57
N ILE A 20 -14.72 -11.67 -16.50
CA ILE A 20 -14.86 -10.45 -17.31
C ILE A 20 -13.73 -9.42 -17.00
N GLY A 21 -12.87 -9.14 -17.99
CA GLY A 21 -12.04 -7.91 -18.15
C GLY A 21 -10.50 -8.06 -18.02
N PRO A 22 -9.66 -7.72 -19.04
CA PRO A 22 -8.21 -8.00 -19.05
C PRO A 22 -7.40 -6.92 -18.32
N PHE A 23 -7.16 -7.11 -17.02
CA PHE A 23 -6.09 -6.37 -16.36
C PHE A 23 -4.74 -6.88 -16.86
N ARG A 24 -3.78 -5.96 -16.99
CA ARG A 24 -2.40 -6.27 -17.35
C ARG A 24 -1.62 -6.56 -16.06
N LEU A 25 -0.58 -7.38 -16.16
CA LEU A 25 0.32 -7.66 -15.04
C LEU A 25 1.66 -6.98 -15.29
N MET A 26 2.17 -6.32 -14.25
CA MET A 26 3.58 -5.93 -14.14
C MET A 26 4.29 -6.92 -13.22
N THR A 27 5.51 -7.28 -13.56
CA THR A 27 6.31 -8.29 -12.84
C THR A 27 7.52 -7.66 -12.18
N GLY A 28 7.91 -8.21 -11.04
CA GLY A 28 9.07 -7.81 -10.24
C GLY A 28 9.37 -8.91 -9.22
N GLY A 29 9.50 -8.55 -7.94
CA GLY A 29 9.51 -9.52 -6.82
C GLY A 29 8.17 -10.26 -6.61
N GLY A 30 7.12 -9.84 -7.31
CA GLY A 30 5.80 -10.46 -7.38
C GLY A 30 5.08 -10.05 -8.66
N SER A 31 3.75 -9.97 -8.63
CA SER A 31 2.96 -9.43 -9.73
C SER A 31 1.93 -8.41 -9.24
N LEU A 32 1.75 -7.32 -9.98
CA LEU A 32 0.74 -6.31 -9.74
C LEU A 32 -0.15 -6.16 -10.97
N ALA A 33 -1.47 -6.19 -10.75
CA ALA A 33 -2.47 -5.88 -11.72
C ALA A 33 -2.60 -4.36 -11.91
N TYR A 34 -2.62 -3.95 -13.17
CA TYR A 34 -2.85 -2.57 -13.56
C TYR A 34 -3.67 -2.49 -14.85
N GLN A 35 -4.11 -1.29 -15.16
CA GLN A 35 -4.85 -1.00 -16.37
C GLN A 35 -4.37 0.30 -17.03
N LEU A 36 -4.50 0.36 -18.35
CA LEU A 36 -4.25 1.54 -19.17
C LEU A 36 -5.58 2.06 -19.72
N TYR A 37 -5.72 3.38 -19.80
CA TYR A 37 -6.93 4.09 -20.20
C TYR A 37 -6.59 5.22 -21.18
N SER A 38 -7.55 5.55 -22.04
CA SER A 38 -7.43 6.65 -23.01
C SER A 38 -7.91 7.99 -22.47
N ASP A 39 -8.59 8.00 -21.32
CA ASP A 39 -9.15 9.20 -20.71
C ASP A 39 -8.58 9.46 -19.29
N PRO A 40 -8.52 10.73 -18.86
CA PRO A 40 -7.99 11.08 -17.54
C PRO A 40 -8.86 10.56 -16.38
N ALA A 41 -10.17 10.33 -16.61
CA ALA A 41 -11.07 9.78 -15.61
C ALA A 41 -10.92 8.25 -15.44
N ARG A 42 -10.11 7.59 -16.28
CA ARG A 42 -9.82 6.15 -16.25
C ARG A 42 -11.09 5.31 -16.37
N GLN A 43 -11.98 5.70 -17.29
CA GLN A 43 -13.25 5.00 -17.54
C GLN A 43 -13.21 4.18 -18.83
N VAL A 44 -12.42 4.62 -19.81
CA VAL A 44 -12.29 4.02 -21.13
C VAL A 44 -10.95 3.29 -21.19
N VAL A 45 -11.00 1.97 -21.04
CA VAL A 45 -9.80 1.13 -21.10
C VAL A 45 -9.16 1.25 -22.49
N TRP A 46 -7.84 1.38 -22.51
CA TRP A 46 -7.04 1.34 -23.73
C TRP A 46 -7.13 -0.06 -24.35
N GLY A 47 -7.93 -0.15 -25.41
CA GLY A 47 -8.43 -1.38 -26.03
C GLY A 47 -7.46 -2.12 -26.96
N SER A 48 -8.01 -3.11 -27.68
CA SER A 48 -7.33 -3.85 -28.75
C SER A 48 -8.25 -4.15 -29.95
N TRP A 49 -7.78 -4.07 -31.20
CA TRP A 49 -8.55 -4.48 -32.39
C TRP A 49 -8.63 -6.01 -32.49
N ILE A 50 -7.68 -6.73 -31.89
CA ILE A 50 -7.67 -8.20 -31.86
C ILE A 50 -8.52 -8.78 -30.71
N TRP A 51 -9.02 -7.95 -29.79
CA TRP A 51 -9.97 -8.41 -28.79
C TRP A 51 -11.32 -8.70 -29.47
N ALA A 52 -11.98 -9.77 -29.02
CA ALA A 52 -13.27 -10.20 -29.56
C ALA A 52 -14.37 -9.15 -29.37
N LEU A 53 -14.26 -8.31 -28.33
CA LEU A 53 -15.22 -7.27 -27.97
C LEU A 53 -14.50 -5.97 -27.58
N THR A 54 -15.28 -4.89 -27.40
CA THR A 54 -14.82 -3.60 -26.84
C THR A 54 -14.08 -3.79 -25.51
N PRO A 55 -13.16 -2.88 -25.16
CA PRO A 55 -12.88 -1.58 -25.79
C PRO A 55 -11.91 -1.63 -26.99
N ARG A 56 -12.07 -0.64 -27.87
CA ARG A 56 -11.20 -0.32 -29.02
C ARG A 56 -10.27 0.85 -28.61
N PRO A 57 -9.13 1.07 -29.28
CA PRO A 57 -8.26 2.17 -28.92
C PRO A 57 -8.86 3.49 -29.42
N PRO A 58 -8.38 4.62 -28.90
CA PRO A 58 -8.71 5.92 -29.46
C PRO A 58 -8.08 6.09 -30.86
N GLU A 59 -8.79 6.80 -31.73
CA GLU A 59 -8.22 7.35 -32.96
C GLU A 59 -7.44 8.63 -32.61
N ILE A 60 -6.23 8.80 -33.15
CA ILE A 60 -5.44 10.03 -32.96
C ILE A 60 -5.31 10.75 -34.30
N PHE A 61 -5.72 12.01 -34.33
CA PHE A 61 -5.52 12.89 -35.47
C PHE A 61 -4.18 13.63 -35.35
N VAL A 62 -3.39 13.60 -36.43
CA VAL A 62 -2.14 14.34 -36.61
C VAL A 62 -2.37 15.37 -37.71
N ASP A 63 -2.23 16.65 -37.41
CA ASP A 63 -2.31 17.67 -38.46
C ASP A 63 -0.97 17.71 -39.22
N VAL A 64 -0.98 17.33 -40.50
CA VAL A 64 0.20 17.37 -41.37
C VAL A 64 0.04 18.50 -42.41
N PRO A 65 0.93 19.51 -42.41
CA PRO A 65 0.92 20.56 -43.43
C PRO A 65 1.30 20.00 -44.80
N LEU A 66 0.88 20.68 -45.88
CA LEU A 66 1.04 20.22 -47.27
C LEU A 66 2.50 19.91 -47.65
N LEU A 67 3.46 20.56 -47.00
CA LEU A 67 4.89 20.31 -47.11
C LEU A 67 5.50 20.35 -45.70
N GLY A 68 5.49 19.23 -44.98
CA GLY A 68 6.15 19.15 -43.69
C GLY A 68 5.86 17.87 -42.92
N LEU A 69 6.36 17.83 -41.69
CA LEU A 69 6.10 16.78 -40.73
C LEU A 69 5.04 17.25 -39.75
N GLY A 70 4.08 16.38 -39.43
CA GLY A 70 3.14 16.59 -38.33
C GLY A 70 3.54 15.70 -37.15
N THR A 71 3.42 16.23 -35.94
CA THR A 71 3.56 15.44 -34.71
C THR A 71 2.39 15.73 -33.80
N THR A 72 1.96 14.72 -33.06
CA THR A 72 0.96 14.85 -32.01
C THR A 72 1.33 13.91 -30.88
N THR A 73 0.86 14.23 -29.68
CA THR A 73 1.10 13.41 -28.49
C THR A 73 -0.23 13.05 -27.87
N THR A 74 -0.37 11.79 -27.47
CA THR A 74 -1.53 11.33 -26.70
C THR A 74 -1.05 10.71 -25.40
N THR A 75 -1.68 11.10 -24.31
CA THR A 75 -1.38 10.58 -22.98
C THR A 75 -2.10 9.26 -22.77
N ILE A 76 -1.36 8.24 -22.33
CA ILE A 76 -1.92 6.98 -21.84
C ILE A 76 -2.01 7.08 -20.33
N TYR A 77 -3.19 6.85 -19.77
CA TYR A 77 -3.41 6.96 -18.32
C TYR A 77 -3.32 5.58 -17.67
N GLY A 78 -2.37 5.40 -16.74
CA GLY A 78 -2.22 4.17 -15.97
C GLY A 78 -3.00 4.19 -14.65
N GLN A 79 -3.40 3.00 -14.18
CA GLN A 79 -3.94 2.78 -12.84
C GLN A 79 -3.50 1.41 -12.30
N VAL A 80 -2.84 1.39 -11.15
CA VAL A 80 -2.65 0.15 -10.38
C VAL A 80 -3.97 -0.17 -9.68
N ARG A 81 -4.41 -1.43 -9.73
CA ARG A 81 -5.64 -1.85 -9.06
C ARG A 81 -5.47 -1.77 -7.54
N ALA A 82 -6.51 -1.28 -6.86
CA ALA A 82 -6.60 -1.35 -5.41
C ALA A 82 -6.63 -2.81 -4.92
N ASN A 83 -6.44 -3.00 -3.61
CA ASN A 83 -6.53 -4.31 -2.93
C ASN A 83 -5.51 -5.34 -3.41
N GLN A 84 -4.25 -4.91 -3.58
CA GLN A 84 -3.11 -5.80 -3.81
C GLN A 84 -2.09 -5.71 -2.65
N PRO A 85 -2.55 -5.91 -1.39
CA PRO A 85 -1.74 -5.63 -0.21
C PRO A 85 -0.53 -6.55 -0.08
N THR A 86 -0.55 -7.74 -0.68
CA THR A 86 0.49 -8.77 -0.55
C THR A 86 1.60 -8.64 -1.59
N ALA A 87 1.55 -7.63 -2.47
CA ALA A 87 2.63 -7.37 -3.42
C ALA A 87 3.89 -6.85 -2.67
N PRO A 88 5.04 -7.54 -2.78
CA PRO A 88 6.27 -7.11 -2.11
C PRO A 88 6.74 -5.72 -2.53
N VAL A 89 7.54 -5.10 -1.66
CA VAL A 89 8.25 -3.86 -2.00
C VAL A 89 9.26 -4.11 -3.12
N GLY A 90 9.33 -3.22 -4.10
CA GLY A 90 10.34 -3.29 -5.16
C GLY A 90 9.92 -2.61 -6.46
N SER A 91 10.73 -2.84 -7.48
CA SER A 91 10.48 -2.37 -8.84
C SER A 91 9.64 -3.38 -9.61
N TYR A 92 8.57 -2.90 -10.23
CA TYR A 92 7.71 -3.65 -11.12
C TYR A 92 7.76 -3.03 -12.51
N SER A 93 7.76 -3.88 -13.53
CA SER A 93 7.71 -3.43 -14.92
C SER A 93 6.83 -4.30 -15.79
N SER A 94 6.30 -3.70 -16.84
CA SER A 94 5.55 -4.35 -17.90
C SER A 94 6.06 -3.78 -19.21
N ALA A 95 6.83 -4.58 -19.95
CA ALA A 95 7.44 -4.17 -21.20
C ALA A 95 6.56 -4.56 -22.39
N PHE A 96 6.44 -3.64 -23.33
CA PHE A 96 5.67 -3.81 -24.56
C PHE A 96 6.58 -3.71 -25.76
N SER A 97 6.77 -4.85 -26.42
CA SER A 97 7.62 -4.97 -27.59
C SER A 97 6.97 -4.40 -28.85
N ALA A 98 7.78 -4.26 -29.91
CA ALA A 98 7.30 -3.85 -31.23
C ALA A 98 6.21 -4.75 -31.80
N ALA A 99 6.31 -6.07 -31.59
CA ALA A 99 5.29 -7.03 -32.00
C ALA A 99 4.01 -6.96 -31.15
N GLN A 100 4.05 -6.22 -30.04
CA GLN A 100 2.91 -6.00 -29.18
C GLN A 100 2.38 -4.59 -29.30
N THR A 101 2.97 -3.68 -30.09
CA THR A 101 2.52 -2.28 -30.20
C THR A 101 2.65 -1.69 -31.61
N PRO A 102 2.26 -2.35 -32.71
CA PRO A 102 2.02 -1.63 -33.95
C PRO A 102 1.00 -0.52 -33.83
N PHE A 103 0.89 0.21 -34.92
CA PHE A 103 -0.10 1.23 -35.12
C PHE A 103 -0.30 1.36 -36.62
N ARG A 104 -1.51 1.66 -37.06
CA ARG A 104 -1.77 1.91 -38.47
C ARG A 104 -1.95 3.39 -38.68
N TYR A 105 -1.28 3.97 -39.66
CA TYR A 105 -1.50 5.37 -40.01
C TYR A 105 -1.88 5.47 -41.48
N ARG A 106 -2.74 6.45 -41.77
CA ARG A 106 -3.26 6.72 -43.10
C ARG A 106 -3.79 8.15 -43.17
N TYR A 107 -3.69 8.74 -44.35
CA TYR A 107 -4.33 10.02 -44.64
C TYR A 107 -5.83 9.93 -44.39
N ASN A 108 -6.42 11.00 -43.83
CA ASN A 108 -7.85 11.05 -43.59
C ASN A 108 -8.61 11.13 -44.92
N ASP A 109 -9.25 10.03 -45.29
CA ASP A 109 -10.13 9.88 -46.46
C ASP A 109 -11.63 9.91 -46.06
N ASN A 110 -11.94 10.41 -44.85
CA ASN A 110 -13.27 10.38 -44.22
C ASN A 110 -13.86 8.97 -44.01
N ASN A 111 -13.08 7.91 -44.19
CA ASN A 111 -13.53 6.53 -44.03
C ASN A 111 -13.25 5.94 -42.62
N GLY A 112 -12.76 6.77 -41.68
CA GLY A 112 -12.52 6.44 -40.27
C GLY A 112 -11.43 5.38 -40.02
N CYS A 113 -10.99 5.14 -38.79
CA CYS A 113 -9.89 4.20 -38.53
C CYS A 113 -10.36 2.77 -38.20
N ALA A 114 -11.63 2.45 -38.48
CA ALA A 114 -12.27 1.18 -38.17
C ALA A 114 -11.94 0.03 -39.15
N ASN A 115 -11.32 0.31 -40.30
CA ASN A 115 -10.91 -0.69 -41.31
C ASN A 115 -9.40 -0.95 -41.21
N PRO A 116 -8.89 -2.20 -41.32
CA PRO A 116 -7.46 -2.54 -41.32
C PRO A 116 -6.59 -1.94 -42.47
N ALA A 117 -7.02 -0.87 -43.13
CA ALA A 117 -6.28 -0.16 -44.17
C ALA A 117 -5.22 0.81 -43.58
N GLY A 118 -4.13 1.04 -44.32
CA GLY A 118 -3.06 1.96 -43.94
C GLY A 118 -1.69 1.29 -43.84
N ILE A 119 -0.67 2.08 -43.51
CA ILE A 119 0.70 1.61 -43.30
C ILE A 119 0.86 1.24 -41.83
N GLN A 120 1.49 0.11 -41.55
CA GLN A 120 1.80 -0.33 -40.19
C GLN A 120 3.15 0.25 -39.74
N GLY A 121 3.15 0.98 -38.62
CA GLY A 121 4.33 1.29 -37.83
C GLY A 121 4.35 0.45 -36.55
N THR A 122 5.46 0.44 -35.84
CA THR A 122 5.60 -0.18 -34.51
C THR A 122 6.35 0.72 -33.56
N THR A 123 6.11 0.55 -32.26
CA THR A 123 6.86 1.25 -31.21
C THR A 123 7.21 0.28 -30.09
N SER A 124 7.79 0.74 -28.99
CA SER A 124 7.94 -0.07 -27.80
C SER A 124 7.99 0.84 -26.60
N PHE A 125 7.42 0.41 -25.48
CA PHE A 125 7.48 1.18 -24.25
C PHE A 125 7.40 0.27 -23.03
N THR A 126 7.76 0.82 -21.87
CA THR A 126 7.72 0.11 -20.60
C THR A 126 6.89 0.91 -19.61
N VAL A 127 5.96 0.24 -18.94
CA VAL A 127 5.25 0.77 -17.78
C VAL A 127 5.99 0.30 -16.54
N SER A 128 6.36 1.21 -15.64
CA SER A 128 7.07 0.90 -14.40
C SER A 128 6.37 1.46 -13.17
N LEU A 129 6.59 0.80 -12.04
CA LEU A 129 6.17 1.22 -10.71
C LEU A 129 7.28 0.88 -9.72
N GLN A 130 7.57 1.80 -8.81
CA GLN A 130 8.43 1.53 -7.66
C GLN A 130 7.59 1.67 -6.39
N THR A 131 7.46 0.58 -5.64
CA THR A 131 6.85 0.61 -4.31
C THR A 131 7.92 0.89 -3.26
N ALA A 132 7.55 1.60 -2.20
CA ALA A 132 8.40 1.87 -1.05
C ALA A 132 7.90 1.08 0.17
N LYS A 133 8.79 0.89 1.15
CA LYS A 133 8.38 0.37 2.46
C LYS A 133 7.45 1.37 3.13
N ASP A 134 6.40 0.87 3.76
CA ASP A 134 5.48 1.70 4.52
C ASP A 134 4.86 0.87 5.66
N CYS A 135 4.55 1.53 6.76
CA CYS A 135 3.94 0.94 7.94
C CYS A 135 2.93 1.90 8.55
N LEU A 136 1.67 1.45 8.66
CA LEU A 136 0.64 2.11 9.43
C LEU A 136 0.59 1.52 10.84
N VAL A 137 0.52 2.38 11.86
CA VAL A 137 0.38 1.99 13.26
C VAL A 137 -0.87 2.59 13.87
N SER A 138 -1.56 1.81 14.70
CA SER A 138 -2.66 2.26 15.56
C SER A 138 -2.57 1.55 16.90
N ALA A 139 -3.09 2.18 17.96
CA ALA A 139 -3.09 1.63 19.30
C ALA A 139 -4.42 1.95 19.99
N HIS A 140 -4.84 1.09 20.92
CA HIS A 140 -6.01 1.30 21.77
C HIS A 140 -5.57 1.68 23.19
N ASP A 141 -6.35 2.55 23.82
CA ASP A 141 -6.15 2.93 25.22
C ASP A 141 -6.36 1.73 26.14
N ILE A 142 -5.60 1.69 27.24
CA ILE A 142 -5.72 0.68 28.29
C ILE A 142 -6.32 1.36 29.51
N ASP A 143 -7.55 0.98 29.85
CA ASP A 143 -8.25 1.49 31.03
C ASP A 143 -8.27 0.44 32.16
N PHE A 144 -7.57 0.74 33.25
CA PHE A 144 -7.59 -0.08 34.47
C PHE A 144 -8.88 0.05 35.27
N GLY A 145 -9.79 0.96 34.91
CA GLY A 145 -11.08 1.21 35.54
C GLY A 145 -10.97 1.75 36.96
N ASN A 146 -12.11 1.86 37.63
CA ASN A 146 -12.15 2.33 39.02
C ASN A 146 -11.59 1.25 39.97
N ARG A 147 -10.65 1.62 40.83
CA ARG A 147 -9.97 0.73 41.78
C ARG A 147 -9.84 1.39 43.14
N GLY A 148 -10.04 0.60 44.18
CA GLY A 148 -9.83 1.01 45.57
C GLY A 148 -8.39 0.72 46.00
N VAL A 149 -8.23 -0.20 46.94
CA VAL A 149 -6.91 -0.62 47.43
C VAL A 149 -6.17 -1.46 46.39
N LEU A 150 -4.92 -1.09 46.11
CA LEU A 150 -4.02 -1.78 45.18
C LEU A 150 -3.26 -2.92 45.89
N SER A 151 -3.97 -3.90 46.47
CA SER A 151 -3.37 -5.00 47.26
C SER A 151 -3.10 -6.29 46.47
N SER A 152 -3.54 -6.37 45.22
CA SER A 152 -3.35 -7.51 44.33
C SER A 152 -3.00 -7.02 42.92
N ASN A 153 -2.51 -7.93 42.07
CA ASN A 153 -2.31 -7.61 40.66
C ASN A 153 -3.64 -7.17 40.03
N ILE A 154 -3.60 -6.09 39.27
CA ILE A 154 -4.72 -5.64 38.44
C ILE A 154 -4.23 -5.70 37.00
N ASP A 155 -4.87 -6.59 36.26
CA ASP A 155 -4.49 -6.92 34.90
C ASP A 155 -5.51 -6.33 33.92
N GLN A 156 -4.99 -5.80 32.81
CA GLN A 156 -5.76 -5.36 31.66
C GLN A 156 -5.00 -5.72 30.39
N ASP A 157 -5.71 -5.73 29.27
CA ASP A 157 -5.13 -5.96 27.96
C ASP A 157 -5.45 -4.78 27.03
N GLY A 158 -4.49 -4.46 26.17
CA GLY A 158 -4.61 -3.50 25.08
C GLY A 158 -4.10 -4.11 23.78
N GLN A 159 -3.99 -3.28 22.76
CA GLN A 159 -3.55 -3.74 21.44
C GLN A 159 -2.83 -2.62 20.68
N VAL A 160 -1.71 -2.98 20.08
CA VAL A 160 -1.08 -2.23 18.99
C VAL A 160 -1.33 -3.00 17.70
N THR A 161 -1.82 -2.33 16.68
CA THR A 161 -2.03 -2.91 15.34
C THR A 161 -1.08 -2.25 14.36
N VAL A 162 -0.27 -3.06 13.69
CA VAL A 162 0.69 -2.61 12.69
C VAL A 162 0.33 -3.24 11.34
N THR A 163 0.27 -2.42 10.29
CA THR A 163 0.14 -2.89 8.89
C THR A 163 1.35 -2.42 8.13
N CYS A 164 2.30 -3.31 7.88
CA CYS A 164 3.49 -3.02 7.09
C CYS A 164 3.43 -3.66 5.70
N SER A 165 4.08 -3.03 4.74
CA SER A 165 4.32 -3.59 3.42
C SER A 165 4.89 -5.02 3.51
N PRO A 166 4.49 -5.95 2.63
CA PRO A 166 4.91 -7.35 2.71
C PRO A 166 6.43 -7.51 2.72
N LEU A 167 6.91 -8.54 3.43
CA LEU A 167 8.32 -8.89 3.54
C LEU A 167 9.20 -7.77 4.13
N THR A 168 8.60 -6.79 4.80
CA THR A 168 9.31 -5.70 5.47
C THR A 168 9.48 -6.06 6.95
N PRO A 169 10.70 -6.38 7.43
CA PRO A 169 10.93 -6.57 8.85
C PRO A 169 10.68 -5.25 9.58
N TYR A 170 10.01 -5.31 10.73
CA TYR A 170 9.76 -4.15 11.56
C TYR A 170 9.93 -4.48 13.04
N VAL A 171 10.24 -3.45 13.82
CA VAL A 171 10.38 -3.50 15.27
C VAL A 171 9.43 -2.48 15.90
N VAL A 172 8.68 -2.90 16.92
CA VAL A 172 7.78 -2.06 17.69
C VAL A 172 8.34 -1.86 19.10
N ALA A 173 8.62 -0.60 19.42
CA ALA A 173 9.08 -0.14 20.72
C ALA A 173 7.98 0.65 21.43
N LEU A 174 7.87 0.44 22.75
CA LEU A 174 6.99 1.22 23.62
C LEU A 174 7.87 2.10 24.51
N GLY A 175 7.72 3.41 24.39
CA GLY A 175 8.50 4.37 25.17
C GLY A 175 8.29 4.25 26.69
N PRO A 176 9.10 4.96 27.49
CA PRO A 176 9.12 4.83 28.95
C PRO A 176 8.00 5.60 29.68
N GLY A 177 7.09 6.23 28.91
CA GLY A 177 6.02 7.09 29.43
C GLY A 177 6.52 8.44 29.92
N GLY A 178 5.62 9.26 30.44
CA GLY A 178 5.92 10.63 30.87
C GLY A 178 6.93 10.71 32.01
N ALA A 179 7.05 9.64 32.81
CA ALA A 179 7.97 9.55 33.93
C ALA A 179 9.38 9.02 33.57
N ASN A 180 9.64 8.67 32.30
CA ASN A 180 10.92 8.10 31.84
C ASN A 180 11.40 6.92 32.70
N ALA A 181 10.51 5.97 33.01
CA ALA A 181 10.83 4.80 33.82
C ALA A 181 10.94 3.52 32.98
N GLY A 182 11.53 2.47 33.55
CA GLY A 182 11.69 1.18 32.88
C GLY A 182 10.34 0.52 32.51
N PRO A 183 10.34 -0.46 31.59
CA PRO A 183 9.12 -0.98 30.98
C PRO A 183 8.14 -1.67 31.95
N THR A 184 8.63 -2.13 33.11
CA THR A 184 7.83 -2.73 34.19
C THR A 184 7.60 -1.77 35.37
N ALA A 185 8.08 -0.54 35.28
CA ALA A 185 8.04 0.47 36.33
C ALA A 185 7.55 1.83 35.81
N ARG A 186 6.79 1.83 34.70
CA ARG A 186 6.14 3.03 34.15
C ARG A 186 5.16 3.61 35.17
N ARG A 187 4.82 4.89 35.03
CA ARG A 187 4.03 5.61 36.04
C ARG A 187 2.91 6.41 35.41
N MET A 188 1.68 6.04 35.74
CA MET A 188 0.53 6.92 35.57
C MET A 188 0.56 7.97 36.67
N THR A 189 0.30 9.23 36.33
CA THR A 189 0.49 10.36 37.25
C THR A 189 -0.78 11.14 37.48
N LYS A 190 -0.89 11.72 38.69
CA LYS A 190 -1.89 12.68 39.12
C LYS A 190 -1.17 13.71 40.01
N GLY A 191 -0.87 14.88 39.46
CA GLY A 191 -0.03 15.85 40.15
C GLY A 191 1.34 15.24 40.50
N ALA A 192 1.70 15.25 41.79
CA ALA A 192 2.95 14.66 42.28
C ALA A 192 2.85 13.17 42.66
N GLU A 193 1.65 12.59 42.64
CA GLU A 193 1.43 11.18 42.95
C GLU A 193 1.49 10.32 41.68
N SER A 194 1.84 9.04 41.86
CA SER A 194 1.90 8.10 40.74
C SER A 194 1.46 6.69 41.11
N ILE A 195 0.92 5.97 40.13
CA ILE A 195 0.67 4.53 40.18
C ILE A 195 1.66 3.84 39.22
N THR A 196 2.41 2.88 39.75
CA THR A 196 3.37 2.09 38.97
C THR A 196 2.64 1.00 38.19
N TYR A 197 3.02 0.80 36.94
CA TYR A 197 2.50 -0.27 36.08
C TYR A 197 3.57 -0.78 35.10
N GLY A 198 3.30 -1.94 34.51
CA GLY A 198 4.15 -2.55 33.50
C GLY A 198 3.35 -2.98 32.27
N LEU A 199 4.02 -2.97 31.11
CA LEU A 199 3.49 -3.49 29.84
C LEU A 199 4.35 -4.67 29.37
N TYR A 200 3.69 -5.71 28.87
CA TYR A 200 4.30 -6.99 28.56
C TYR A 200 3.83 -7.52 27.20
N ARG A 201 4.70 -8.29 26.55
CA ARG A 201 4.46 -8.93 25.24
C ARG A 201 3.68 -10.24 25.33
N ASN A 202 3.51 -10.80 26.54
CA ASN A 202 2.84 -12.08 26.73
C ASN A 202 1.91 -12.11 27.95
N ALA A 203 0.91 -13.00 27.89
CA ALA A 203 -0.14 -13.09 28.90
C ALA A 203 0.36 -13.44 30.31
N VAL A 204 1.45 -14.23 30.40
CA VAL A 204 2.08 -14.56 31.70
C VAL A 204 2.91 -13.41 32.28
N ARG A 205 3.10 -12.31 31.52
CA ARG A 205 3.74 -11.07 31.95
C ARG A 205 5.17 -11.24 32.48
N ASN A 206 5.97 -12.04 31.77
CA ASN A 206 7.40 -12.21 32.03
C ASN A 206 8.30 -11.64 30.92
N LEU A 207 7.70 -11.19 29.80
CA LEU A 207 8.40 -10.49 28.73
C LEU A 207 8.00 -9.01 28.74
N ALA A 208 8.80 -8.18 29.42
CA ALA A 208 8.59 -6.73 29.40
C ALA A 208 8.59 -6.18 27.97
N TRP A 209 7.79 -5.13 27.72
CA TRP A 209 7.76 -4.40 26.47
C TRP A 209 8.25 -2.96 26.68
N GLY A 210 9.46 -2.68 26.21
CA GLY A 210 10.15 -1.40 26.26
C GLY A 210 10.61 -0.94 24.89
N ASP A 211 11.70 -0.19 24.88
CA ASP A 211 12.28 0.51 23.73
C ASP A 211 13.74 0.13 23.45
N THR A 212 14.28 -0.87 24.13
CA THR A 212 15.64 -1.39 23.90
C THR A 212 15.62 -2.47 22.82
N ALA A 213 16.10 -2.10 21.63
CA ALA A 213 16.19 -2.99 20.48
C ALA A 213 16.91 -4.31 20.83
N GLY A 214 16.31 -5.44 20.45
CA GLY A 214 16.86 -6.78 20.70
C GLY A 214 16.66 -7.33 22.11
N SER A 215 16.12 -6.54 23.05
CA SER A 215 15.86 -6.95 24.43
C SER A 215 14.36 -7.01 24.74
N ASP A 216 13.71 -5.85 24.75
CA ASP A 216 12.32 -5.69 25.22
C ASP A 216 11.40 -5.09 24.15
N THR A 217 11.78 -5.16 22.89
CA THR A 217 10.97 -4.75 21.74
C THR A 217 10.24 -5.95 21.11
N ALA A 218 9.22 -5.69 20.28
CA ALA A 218 8.51 -6.72 19.52
C ALA A 218 8.93 -6.65 18.05
N SER A 219 9.46 -7.75 17.51
CA SER A 219 9.91 -7.83 16.11
C SER A 219 9.00 -8.74 15.31
N GLN A 220 8.65 -8.32 14.10
CA GLN A 220 7.81 -9.10 13.20
C GLN A 220 8.08 -8.71 11.74
N THR A 221 7.50 -9.44 10.80
CA THR A 221 7.62 -9.15 9.37
C THR A 221 6.25 -8.80 8.80
N GLY A 222 6.20 -7.69 8.06
CA GLY A 222 5.00 -7.20 7.39
C GLY A 222 4.42 -8.24 6.43
N THR A 223 3.09 -8.37 6.44
CA THR A 223 2.35 -9.28 5.56
C THR A 223 1.50 -8.55 4.53
N GLY A 224 1.46 -7.22 4.57
CA GLY A 224 0.48 -6.41 3.84
C GLY A 224 -0.89 -6.30 4.53
N HIS A 225 -1.10 -7.03 5.61
CA HIS A 225 -2.34 -7.02 6.39
C HIS A 225 -2.10 -6.51 7.81
N ALA A 226 -3.19 -6.16 8.49
CA ALA A 226 -3.15 -5.76 9.89
C ALA A 226 -2.64 -6.92 10.77
N GLN A 227 -1.61 -6.64 11.55
CA GLN A 227 -1.00 -7.56 12.50
C GLN A 227 -1.23 -7.01 13.91
N ASN A 228 -2.00 -7.77 14.69
CA ASN A 228 -2.36 -7.40 16.05
C ASN A 228 -1.30 -7.88 17.03
N LEU A 229 -0.74 -6.96 17.80
CA LEU A 229 0.23 -7.21 18.86
C LEU A 229 -0.46 -6.92 20.21
N PRO A 230 -0.85 -7.97 20.96
CA PRO A 230 -1.51 -7.78 22.25
C PRO A 230 -0.55 -7.15 23.27
N VAL A 231 -1.03 -6.14 23.97
CA VAL A 231 -0.30 -5.48 25.06
C VAL A 231 -0.90 -5.97 26.37
N HIS A 232 -0.13 -6.68 27.18
CA HIS A 232 -0.60 -7.13 28.48
C HIS A 232 -0.13 -6.15 29.53
N ALA A 233 -1.05 -5.49 30.22
CA ALA A 233 -0.75 -4.49 31.22
C ALA A 233 -0.98 -5.04 32.64
N ARG A 234 -0.23 -4.52 33.61
CA ARG A 234 -0.38 -4.86 35.03
C ARG A 234 -0.03 -3.69 35.93
N ILE A 235 -0.89 -3.44 36.91
CA ILE A 235 -0.56 -2.70 38.13
C ILE A 235 -0.23 -3.74 39.21
N PRO A 236 1.02 -3.82 39.73
CA PRO A 236 1.35 -4.68 40.85
C PRO A 236 0.84 -4.10 42.18
N PRO A 237 0.77 -4.92 43.24
CA PRO A 237 0.46 -4.44 44.58
C PRO A 237 1.40 -3.31 45.01
N GLN A 238 0.84 -2.24 45.54
CA GLN A 238 1.59 -1.07 45.99
C GLN A 238 0.78 -0.22 46.98
N THR A 239 1.44 0.74 47.64
CA THR A 239 0.74 1.73 48.46
C THR A 239 -0.28 2.47 47.60
N THR A 240 -1.54 2.47 48.04
CA THR A 240 -2.63 3.12 47.31
C THR A 240 -2.52 4.64 47.50
N PRO A 241 -2.30 5.42 46.42
CA PRO A 241 -2.24 6.88 46.52
C PRO A 241 -3.65 7.47 46.69
N THR A 242 -3.77 8.80 46.79
CA THR A 242 -5.09 9.40 47.03
C THR A 242 -6.06 9.18 45.86
N PRO A 243 -7.37 9.05 46.11
CA PRO A 243 -8.36 8.82 45.05
C PRO A 243 -8.32 9.89 43.94
N GLY A 244 -8.37 9.46 42.68
CA GLY A 244 -8.44 10.35 41.50
C GLY A 244 -8.02 9.64 40.22
N ALA A 245 -8.04 10.37 39.09
CA ALA A 245 -7.62 9.85 37.80
C ALA A 245 -6.09 9.96 37.64
N TYR A 246 -5.45 8.85 37.27
CA TYR A 246 -4.03 8.77 36.95
C TYR A 246 -3.90 8.40 35.47
N SER A 247 -3.05 9.10 34.73
CA SER A 247 -2.82 8.84 33.30
C SER A 247 -1.33 8.84 32.94
N ASP A 248 -0.98 8.10 31.90
CA ASP A 248 0.33 8.13 31.24
C ASP A 248 0.10 8.16 29.71
N THR A 249 1.09 8.58 28.94
CA THR A 249 1.07 8.55 27.47
C THR A 249 2.29 7.82 26.96
N ILE A 250 2.05 6.73 26.23
CA ILE A 250 3.11 5.88 25.68
C ILE A 250 3.27 6.14 24.19
N VAL A 251 4.47 6.54 23.79
CA VAL A 251 4.83 6.66 22.38
C VAL A 251 5.13 5.26 21.83
N VAL A 252 4.43 4.88 20.77
CA VAL A 252 4.70 3.67 20.00
C VAL A 252 5.61 4.03 18.83
N THR A 253 6.80 3.47 18.80
CA THR A 253 7.77 3.68 17.71
C THR A 253 7.87 2.42 16.86
N VAL A 254 7.68 2.56 15.55
CA VAL A 254 7.84 1.48 14.58
C VAL A 254 9.03 1.78 13.66
N THR A 255 9.99 0.87 13.60
CA THR A 255 11.21 0.99 12.77
C THR A 255 11.21 -0.10 11.70
N TYR A 256 11.48 0.24 10.42
CA TYR A 256 11.39 -0.67 9.25
C TYR A 256 12.38 -0.34 8.12
#